data_AF-A0A5D0EIR1-F1
#
_entry.id   AF-A0A5D0EIR1-F1
#
_cell.length_a   1.000
_cell.length_b   1.000
_cell.length_c   1.000
_cell.angle_alpha   90.00
_cell.angle_beta   90.00
_cell.angle_gamma   90.00
#
_symmetry.space_group_name_H-M   'P 1'
#
loop_
_entity.id
_entity.type
_entity.pdbx_description
1 polymer ?
#
loop_
_entity_poly.entity_id
_entity_poly.type
_entity_poly.pdbx_seq_one_letter_code
_entity_poly.pdbx_strand_id
1 'polypeptide(L)'
;MKTEKIEMANNKTHGEKLVGIDFNVGNRGDVHDCKRRFAEAINHLETHRAEAFEHGTLTADKEMLLDEAQKRIIDAQMWAVKAITWGL
;
A
#
# COMPACT_ATOMS: atom_id res chain seq x y z
N MET A 1 4.72 -7.72 24.50
CA MET A 1 3.69 -8.13 23.51
C MET A 1 2.78 -7.01 23.00
N LYS A 2 2.01 -6.25 23.81
CA LYS A 2 1.18 -5.14 23.28
C LYS A 2 2.03 -3.95 22.78
N THR A 3 3.08 -3.60 23.50
CA THR A 3 3.97 -2.46 23.19
C THR A 3 4.79 -2.70 21.91
N GLU A 4 5.36 -3.90 21.73
CA GLU A 4 6.13 -4.27 20.52
C GLU A 4 5.26 -4.27 19.26
N LYS A 5 3.99 -4.69 19.34
CA LYS A 5 3.07 -4.66 18.18
C LYS A 5 2.75 -3.24 17.72
N ILE A 6 2.69 -2.28 18.65
CA ILE A 6 2.46 -0.86 18.34
C ILE A 6 3.71 -0.26 17.67
N GLU A 7 4.89 -0.60 18.17
CA GLU A 7 6.17 -0.14 17.64
C GLU A 7 6.45 -0.72 16.23
N MET A 8 6.15 -2.00 16.02
CA MET A 8 6.21 -2.63 14.68
C MET A 8 5.16 -2.09 13.70
N ALA A 9 4.00 -1.64 14.18
CA ALA A 9 3.02 -0.94 13.32
C ALA A 9 3.54 0.44 12.88
N ASN A 10 4.32 1.12 13.73
CA ASN A 10 4.93 2.41 13.41
C ASN A 10 6.04 2.31 12.36
N ASN A 11 6.78 1.20 12.30
CA ASN A 11 7.90 1.01 11.36
C ASN A 11 7.49 0.61 9.92
N LYS A 12 6.20 0.48 9.64
CA LYS A 12 5.71 0.16 8.28
C LYS A 12 5.64 1.40 7.39
N THR A 13 5.94 1.21 6.10
CA THR A 13 5.72 2.24 5.09
C THR A 13 4.22 2.56 4.95
N HIS A 14 3.89 3.67 4.31
CA HIS A 14 2.49 4.04 4.05
C HIS A 14 1.78 2.97 3.22
N GLY A 15 2.41 2.49 2.14
CA GLY A 15 1.88 1.41 1.31
C GLY A 15 1.64 0.12 2.09
N GLU A 16 2.57 -0.30 2.95
CA GLU A 16 2.43 -1.52 3.76
C GLU A 16 1.25 -1.46 4.74
N LYS A 17 1.01 -0.27 5.30
CA LYS A 17 -0.16 0.00 6.14
C LYS A 17 -1.45 -0.12 5.33
N LEU A 18 -1.51 0.47 4.14
CA LEU A 18 -2.71 0.50 3.30
C LEU A 18 -3.09 -0.88 2.74
N VAL A 19 -2.12 -1.72 2.36
CA VAL A 19 -2.40 -3.08 1.86
C VAL A 19 -2.64 -4.10 2.98
N GLY A 20 -2.52 -3.68 4.24
CA GLY A 20 -2.56 -4.54 5.41
C GLY A 20 -1.56 -5.69 5.30
N ILE A 21 -0.26 -5.38 5.18
CA ILE A 21 0.80 -6.36 4.88
C ILE A 21 0.84 -7.57 5.85
N ASP A 22 0.45 -7.35 7.11
CA ASP A 22 0.41 -8.40 8.15
C ASP A 22 -0.89 -9.23 8.12
N PHE A 23 -1.93 -8.78 7.41
CA PHE A 23 -3.17 -9.53 7.26
C PHE A 23 -2.99 -10.58 6.17
N ASN A 24 -2.44 -11.74 6.54
CA ASN A 24 -2.19 -12.87 5.66
C ASN A 24 -2.68 -14.16 6.30
N VAL A 25 -3.97 -14.45 6.14
CA VAL A 25 -4.60 -15.67 6.65
C VAL A 25 -4.00 -16.88 5.94
N GLY A 26 -3.47 -17.83 6.71
CA GLY A 26 -2.78 -19.00 6.17
C GLY A 26 -1.29 -18.81 5.91
N ASN A 27 -0.72 -17.63 6.24
CA ASN A 27 0.71 -17.33 6.15
C ASN A 27 1.31 -17.67 4.77
N ARG A 28 0.59 -17.33 3.69
CA ARG A 28 1.00 -17.70 2.33
C ARG A 28 2.00 -16.71 1.76
N GLY A 29 3.13 -17.20 1.26
CA GLY A 29 4.18 -16.36 0.67
C GLY A 29 3.71 -15.57 -0.55
N ASP A 30 2.90 -16.17 -1.41
CA ASP A 30 2.37 -15.53 -2.63
C ASP A 30 1.42 -14.36 -2.33
N VAL A 31 0.59 -14.46 -1.29
CA VAL A 31 -0.25 -13.34 -0.80
C VAL A 31 0.63 -12.21 -0.25
N HIS A 32 1.66 -12.55 0.53
CA HIS A 32 2.58 -11.55 1.07
C HIS A 32 3.34 -10.81 -0.05
N ASP A 33 3.89 -11.55 -1.02
CA ASP A 33 4.57 -10.97 -2.18
C ASP A 33 3.65 -10.10 -3.04
N CYS A 34 2.41 -10.54 -3.26
CA CYS A 34 1.40 -9.75 -3.94
C CYS A 34 1.20 -8.41 -3.23
N LYS A 35 0.93 -8.45 -1.92
CA LYS A 35 0.72 -7.24 -1.11
C LYS A 35 1.94 -6.32 -1.11
N ARG A 36 3.15 -6.87 -0.98
CA ARG A 36 4.41 -6.10 -1.00
C ARG A 36 4.56 -5.30 -2.30
N ARG A 37 4.30 -5.90 -3.46
CA ARG A 37 4.40 -5.20 -4.76
C ARG A 37 3.41 -4.04 -4.88
N PHE A 38 2.19 -4.21 -4.37
CA PHE A 38 1.21 -3.12 -4.34
C PHE A 38 1.59 -2.04 -3.32
N ALA A 39 2.15 -2.41 -2.16
CA ALA A 39 2.69 -1.45 -1.20
C ALA A 39 3.84 -0.61 -1.80
N GLU A 40 4.75 -1.23 -2.54
CA GLU A 40 5.83 -0.54 -3.26
C GLU A 40 5.28 0.48 -4.27
N ALA A 41 4.26 0.11 -5.04
CA ALA A 41 3.61 1.02 -5.98
C ALA A 41 2.99 2.24 -5.26
N ILE A 42 2.33 2.04 -4.12
CA ILE A 42 1.79 3.13 -3.29
C ILE A 42 2.91 4.01 -2.75
N ASN A 43 3.99 3.41 -2.23
CA ASN A 43 5.12 4.16 -1.70
C ASN A 43 5.75 5.06 -2.78
N HIS A 44 5.84 4.61 -4.03
CA HIS A 44 6.32 5.44 -5.13
C HIS A 44 5.41 6.66 -5.39
N LEU A 45 4.09 6.52 -5.26
CA LEU A 45 3.18 7.67 -5.38
C LEU A 45 3.38 8.67 -4.23
N GLU A 46 3.61 8.19 -3.01
CA GLU A 46 3.90 9.05 -1.86
C GLU A 46 5.23 9.79 -1.99
N THR A 47 6.29 9.10 -2.45
CA THR A 47 7.57 9.75 -2.76
C THR A 47 7.36 10.84 -3.81
N HIS A 48 6.63 10.55 -4.88
CA HIS A 48 6.36 11.55 -5.91
C HIS A 48 5.52 12.72 -5.41
N ARG A 49 4.58 12.48 -4.48
CA ARG A 49 3.81 13.54 -3.81
C ARG A 49 4.73 14.46 -3.02
N ALA A 50 5.62 13.89 -2.21
CA ALA A 50 6.57 14.64 -1.41
C ALA A 50 7.52 15.48 -2.28
N GLU A 51 8.10 14.88 -3.33
CA GLU A 51 8.95 15.59 -4.30
C GLU A 51 8.21 16.73 -5.00
N ALA A 52 6.95 16.51 -5.38
CA ALA A 52 6.13 17.54 -6.02
C ALA A 52 5.86 18.70 -5.07
N PHE A 53 5.61 18.42 -3.78
CA PHE A 53 5.43 19.43 -2.75
C PHE A 53 6.70 20.25 -2.52
N GLU A 54 7.85 19.58 -2.34
CA GLU A 54 9.15 20.21 -2.13
C GLU A 54 9.55 21.13 -3.29
N HIS A 55 9.25 20.73 -4.52
CA HIS A 55 9.52 21.53 -5.71
C HIS A 55 8.42 22.56 -6.05
N GLY A 56 7.36 22.68 -5.26
CA GLY A 56 6.25 23.61 -5.52
C GLY A 56 5.44 23.28 -6.78
N THR A 57 5.43 22.01 -7.20
CA THR A 57 4.71 21.52 -8.40
C THR A 57 3.50 20.65 -8.06
N LEU A 58 3.17 20.49 -6.77
CA LEU A 58 1.95 19.79 -6.33
C LEU A 58 0.73 20.70 -6.53
N THR A 59 0.07 20.56 -7.67
CA THR A 59 -1.20 21.23 -7.96
C THR A 59 -2.39 20.41 -7.46
N ALA A 60 -3.57 21.02 -7.34
CA ALA A 60 -4.81 20.33 -6.98
C ALA A 60 -5.13 19.16 -7.94
N ASP A 61 -4.93 19.36 -9.25
CA ASP A 61 -5.13 18.30 -10.24
C ASP A 61 -4.17 17.13 -10.04
N LYS A 62 -2.90 17.43 -9.72
CA LYS A 62 -1.89 16.39 -9.45
C LYS A 62 -2.20 15.62 -8.16
N GLU A 63 -2.64 16.32 -7.13
CA GLU A 63 -3.10 15.71 -5.88
C GLU A 63 -4.30 14.79 -6.11
N MET A 64 -5.30 15.26 -6.87
CA MET A 64 -6.44 14.43 -7.27
C MET A 64 -6.00 13.18 -8.04
N LEU A 65 -5.07 13.30 -8.99
CA LEU A 65 -4.55 12.15 -9.75
C LEU A 65 -3.83 11.14 -8.86
N LEU A 66 -3.01 11.61 -7.91
CA LEU A 66 -2.31 10.76 -6.95
C LEU A 66 -3.29 9.99 -6.07
N ASP A 67 -4.28 10.66 -5.49
CA ASP A 67 -5.31 10.04 -4.64
C ASP A 67 -6.08 8.96 -5.40
N GLU A 68 -6.45 9.25 -6.64
CA GLU A 68 -7.30 8.40 -7.47
C GLU A 68 -6.51 7.19 -8.01
N ALA A 69 -5.21 7.35 -8.28
CA ALA A 69 -4.31 6.25 -8.57
C ALA A 69 -4.15 5.33 -7.35
N GLN A 70 -3.93 5.89 -6.16
CA GLN A 70 -3.72 5.15 -4.93
C GLN A 70 -4.94 4.29 -4.55
N LYS A 71 -6.15 4.84 -4.67
CA LYS A 71 -7.41 4.08 -4.50
C LYS A 71 -7.50 2.89 -5.46
N ARG A 72 -7.22 3.09 -6.75
CA ARG A 72 -7.24 2.00 -7.76
C ARG A 72 -6.21 0.91 -7.47
N ILE A 73 -5.04 1.28 -6.98
CA ILE A 73 -3.99 0.32 -6.60
C ILE A 73 -4.46 -0.53 -5.42
N ILE A 74 -5.09 0.07 -4.41
CA ILE A 74 -5.66 -0.64 -3.25
C ILE A 74 -6.78 -1.60 -3.72
N ASP A 75 -7.71 -1.13 -4.55
CA ASP A 75 -8.78 -1.97 -5.10
C ASP A 75 -8.22 -3.16 -5.89
N ALA A 76 -7.25 -2.90 -6.78
CA ALA A 76 -6.59 -3.94 -7.55
C ALA A 76 -5.87 -4.97 -6.64
N GLN A 77 -5.20 -4.50 -5.58
CA GLN A 77 -4.56 -5.37 -4.59
C GLN A 77 -5.58 -6.29 -3.92
N MET A 78 -6.74 -5.75 -3.52
CA MET A 78 -7.80 -6.53 -2.88
C MET A 78 -8.34 -7.61 -3.83
N TRP A 79 -8.59 -7.26 -5.10
CA TRP A 79 -9.03 -8.21 -6.12
C TRP A 79 -7.96 -9.26 -6.44
N ALA A 80 -6.69 -8.88 -6.51
CA ALA A 80 -5.59 -9.81 -6.76
C ALA A 80 -5.44 -10.83 -5.62
N VAL A 81 -5.42 -10.37 -4.36
CA VAL A 81 -5.37 -11.27 -3.20
C VAL A 81 -6.59 -12.18 -3.16
N LYS A 82 -7.78 -11.65 -3.48
CA LYS A 82 -8.99 -12.46 -3.60
C LYS A 82 -8.81 -13.55 -4.65
N ALA A 83 -8.38 -13.21 -5.86
CA ALA A 83 -8.14 -14.20 -6.92
C ALA A 83 -7.09 -15.27 -6.54
N ILE A 84 -6.02 -14.89 -5.83
CA ILE A 84 -4.97 -15.81 -5.37
C ILE A 84 -5.48 -16.78 -4.29
N THR A 85 -6.43 -16.32 -3.46
CA THR A 85 -6.92 -17.05 -2.29
C THR A 85 -8.25 -17.76 -2.52
N TRP A 86 -9.01 -17.33 -3.52
CA TRP A 86 -10.32 -17.89 -3.83
C TRP A 86 -10.17 -19.22 -4.54
N GLY A 87 -10.43 -20.31 -3.80
CA GLY A 87 -10.41 -21.67 -4.33
C GLY A 87 -11.60 -21.94 -5.25
N LEU A 88 -11.27 -22.24 -6.51
CA LEU A 88 -11.94 -23.29 -7.29
C LEU A 88 -11.26 -24.62 -6.96
#